data_AF-A0A968VGN0-F1
#
_entry.id   AF-A0A968VGN0-F1
#
_cell.length_a   1.000
_cell.length_b   1.000
_cell.length_c   1.000
_cell.angle_alpha   90.00
_cell.angle_beta   90.00
_cell.angle_gamma   90.00
#
_symmetry.space_group_name_H-M   'P 1'
#
loop_
_entity.id
_entity.type
_entity.pdbx_description
1 polymer ?
#
loop_
_entity_poly.entity_id
_entity_poly.type
_entity_poly.pdbx_seq_one_letter_code
_entity_poly.pdbx_strand_id
1 'polypeptide(L)' 'MPPQLTLPDHTQLPDSDGTFVKNFQEHPQSLVLTSSIEPVLEKLHPDGNYCIGQDSGIYWRLTEPP' A
#
# COMPACT_ATOMS: atom_id res chain seq x y z
N MET A 1 12.46 28.77 -7.54
CA MET A 1 11.62 27.59 -7.82
C MET A 1 11.89 26.57 -6.74
N PRO A 2 10.87 25.96 -6.11
CA PRO A 2 11.11 24.86 -5.18
C PRO A 2 11.84 23.73 -5.92
N PRO A 3 12.74 23.00 -5.26
CA PRO A 3 13.40 21.85 -5.87
C PRO A 3 12.34 20.82 -6.28
N GLN A 4 12.42 20.31 -7.51
CA GLN A 4 11.60 19.19 -7.95
C GLN A 4 11.92 17.97 -7.07
N LEU A 5 10.89 17.39 -6.45
CA LEU A 5 11.01 16.16 -5.69
C LEU A 5 11.44 15.04 -6.64
N THR A 6 12.70 14.62 -6.54
CA THR A 6 13.25 13.50 -7.30
C THR A 6 13.16 12.26 -6.43
N LEU A 7 12.17 11.40 -6.68
CA LEU A 7 12.09 10.10 -6.02
C LEU A 7 13.15 9.15 -6.62
N PRO A 8 13.71 8.23 -5.82
CA PRO A 8 14.61 7.21 -6.35
C PRO A 8 13.85 6.30 -7.32
N ASP A 9 14.45 6.03 -8.47
CA ASP A 9 13.96 5.00 -9.39
C ASP A 9 14.45 3.60 -8.98
N HIS A 10 13.95 2.57 -9.66
CA HIS A 10 14.30 1.17 -9.38
C HIS A 10 15.80 0.85 -9.56
N THR A 11 16.59 1.70 -10.22
CA THR A 11 18.05 1.53 -10.39
C THR A 11 18.84 2.10 -9.21
N GLN A 12 18.20 2.97 -8.41
CA GLN A 12 18.79 3.61 -7.24
C GLN A 12 18.43 2.90 -5.93
N LEU A 13 17.50 1.93 -5.99
CA LEU A 13 17.15 1.09 -4.86
C LEU A 13 18.10 -0.13 -4.81
N PRO A 14 18.62 -0.49 -3.63
CA PRO A 14 19.44 -1.69 -3.49
C PRO A 14 18.60 -2.94 -3.76
N ASP A 15 19.21 -3.98 -4.33
CA ASP A 15 18.56 -5.27 -4.59
C ASP A 15 18.35 -6.09 -3.29
N SER A 16 19.07 -5.75 -2.22
CA SER A 16 18.98 -6.38 -0.90
C SER A 16 19.35 -5.39 0.22
N ASP A 17 18.81 -5.60 1.42
CA ASP A 17 19.20 -4.88 2.64
C ASP A 17 20.25 -5.64 3.49
N GLY A 18 20.75 -6.77 3.01
CA GLY A 18 21.72 -7.62 3.71
C GLY A 18 21.13 -8.44 4.86
N THR A 19 19.81 -8.49 5.00
CA THR A 19 19.11 -9.31 6.00
C THR A 19 18.44 -10.53 5.36
N PHE A 20 18.11 -11.53 6.18
CA PHE A 20 17.34 -12.69 5.70
C PHE A 20 15.90 -12.29 5.38
N VAL A 21 15.35 -12.82 4.28
CA VAL A 21 13.96 -12.60 3.89
C VAL A 21 13.01 -12.98 5.03
N LYS A 22 12.25 -12.00 5.50
CA LYS A 22 11.18 -12.18 6.50
C LYS A 22 9.79 -12.00 5.91
N ASN A 23 9.66 -11.57 4.66
CA ASN A 23 8.38 -11.28 3.99
C ASN A 23 7.36 -12.42 4.08
N PHE A 24 7.81 -13.67 4.05
CA PHE A 24 6.93 -14.84 4.17
C PHE A 24 6.41 -15.10 5.60
N GLN A 25 7.11 -14.55 6.61
CA GLN A 25 6.73 -14.62 8.02
C GLN A 25 5.89 -13.41 8.44
N GLU A 26 5.99 -12.31 7.71
CA GLU A 26 5.17 -11.12 7.91
C GLU A 26 3.73 -11.39 7.49
N HIS A 27 2.78 -10.71 8.13
CA HIS A 27 1.41 -10.75 7.68
C HIS A 27 1.35 -10.14 6.26
N PRO A 28 0.76 -10.83 5.27
CA PRO A 28 0.60 -10.27 3.93
C PRO A 28 0.02 -8.86 4.02
N GLN A 29 0.68 -7.87 3.41
CA GLN A 29 0.22 -6.47 3.43
C GLN A 29 -1.24 -6.37 2.96
N SER A 30 -1.62 -7.22 2.01
CA SER A 30 -2.97 -7.36 1.49
C SER A 30 -3.99 -7.70 2.59
N LEU A 31 -3.64 -8.60 3.52
CA LEU A 31 -4.49 -8.96 4.66
C LEU A 31 -4.50 -7.88 5.75
N VAL A 32 -3.37 -7.17 5.96
CA VAL A 32 -3.32 -6.02 6.88
C VAL A 32 -4.31 -4.95 6.42
N LEU A 33 -4.28 -4.60 5.13
CA LEU A 33 -5.18 -3.60 4.55
C LEU A 33 -6.64 -4.03 4.62
N THR A 34 -6.95 -5.28 4.24
CA THR A 34 -8.30 -5.84 4.31
C THR A 34 -8.86 -5.78 5.73
N SER A 35 -8.15 -6.35 6.70
CA SER A 35 -8.61 -6.39 8.10
C SER A 35 -8.71 -5.01 8.74
N SER A 36 -7.91 -4.04 8.30
CA SER A 36 -7.95 -2.67 8.83
C SER A 36 -9.16 -1.88 8.33
N ILE A 37 -9.60 -2.10 7.09
CA ILE A 37 -10.69 -1.32 6.47
C ILE A 37 -12.08 -1.95 6.66
N GLU A 38 -12.13 -3.26 6.87
CA GLU A 38 -13.38 -4.03 7.02
C GLU A 38 -14.35 -3.44 8.05
N PRO A 39 -13.96 -3.04 9.29
CA PRO A 39 -14.91 -2.48 10.26
C PRO A 39 -15.55 -1.15 9.81
N VAL A 40 -14.85 -0.39 8.96
CA VAL A 40 -15.38 0.86 8.40
C VAL A 40 -16.40 0.56 7.31
N LEU A 41 -16.13 -0.43 6.45
CA LEU A 41 -17.04 -0.85 5.40
C LEU A 41 -18.30 -1.48 5.97
N GLU A 42 -18.19 -2.31 7.01
CA GLU A 42 -19.35 -2.86 7.73
C GLU A 42 -20.25 -1.75 8.30
N LYS A 43 -19.66 -0.67 8.83
CA LYS A 43 -20.42 0.48 9.34
C LYS A 43 -21.14 1.26 8.24
N LEU A 44 -20.53 1.39 7.07
CA LEU A 44 -21.08 2.15 5.94
C LEU A 44 -22.07 1.33 5.10
N HIS A 45 -21.85 0.02 4.99
CA HIS A 45 -22.59 -0.93 4.19
C HIS A 45 -23.04 -2.12 5.05
N PRO A 46 -23.95 -1.91 6.02
CA PRO A 46 -24.43 -2.98 6.92
C PRO A 46 -25.21 -4.07 6.18
N ASP A 47 -25.64 -3.80 4.94
CA ASP A 47 -26.25 -4.75 4.01
C ASP A 47 -25.22 -5.64 3.30
N GLY A 48 -23.92 -5.41 3.52
CA GLY A 48 -22.83 -6.18 2.92
C GLY A 48 -22.57 -5.85 1.45
N ASN A 49 -23.14 -4.75 0.93
CA ASN A 49 -22.97 -4.36 -0.48
C ASN A 49 -21.63 -3.64 -0.72
N TYR A 50 -20.52 -4.33 -0.45
CA TYR A 50 -19.17 -3.87 -0.77
C TYR A 50 -18.27 -5.05 -1.19
N CYS A 51 -17.15 -4.75 -1.83
CA CYS A 51 -16.11 -5.73 -2.12
C CYS A 51 -14.72 -5.13 -1.85
N ILE A 52 -13.77 -5.98 -1.45
CA ILE A 52 -12.37 -5.60 -1.25
C ILE A 52 -11.54 -6.29 -2.33
N GLY A 53 -11.00 -5.50 -3.27
CA GLY A 53 -10.11 -5.99 -4.32
C GLY A 53 -8.69 -6.20 -3.82
N GLN A 54 -8.48 -7.17 -2.94
CA GLN A 54 -7.22 -7.39 -2.19
C GLN A 54 -5.95 -7.46 -3.08
N ASP A 55 -6.07 -8.02 -4.29
CA ASP A 55 -4.94 -8.18 -5.23
C ASP A 55 -4.93 -7.10 -6.33
N SER A 56 -5.63 -5.99 -6.11
CA SER A 56 -5.66 -4.88 -7.06
C SER A 56 -4.44 -3.98 -6.88
N GLY A 57 -3.78 -3.65 -8.01
CA GLY A 57 -2.69 -2.68 -7.99
C GLY A 57 -3.15 -1.31 -7.52
N ILE A 58 -2.45 -0.73 -6.55
CA ILE A 58 -2.70 0.63 -6.08
C ILE A 58 -1.90 1.59 -6.96
N TYR A 59 -2.59 2.36 -7.78
CA TYR A 59 -1.99 3.45 -8.56
C TYR A 59 -2.08 4.74 -7.77
N TRP A 60 -0.95 5.43 -7.61
CA TRP A 60 -0.90 6.73 -6.95
C TRP A 60 -0.08 7.72 -7.80
N ARG A 61 -0.34 9.01 -7.60
CA ARG A 61 0.38 10.11 -8.26
C ARG A 61 0.96 11.00 -7.17
N LEU A 62 2.21 11.45 -7.36
CA LEU A 62 2.76 12.53 -6.55
C LEU A 62 1.91 13.78 -6.71
N THR A 63 1.41 14.30 -5.60
CA THR A 63 0.69 15.56 -5.56
C THR A 63 1.66 16.69 -5.27
N GLU A 64 1.55 17.81 -5.98
CA GLU A 64 2.15 19.07 -5.53
C GLU A 64 1.45 19.49 -4.22
N PRO A 65 2.18 19.92 -3.17
CA PRO A 65 1.55 20.42 -1.94
C PRO A 65 0.67 21.66 -2.24
N PRO A 66 -0.46 21.85 -1.52
CA PRO A 66 -1.35 23.00 -1.70
C PRO A 66 -0.72 24.34 -1.29
#